data_AF-A0AAP0RQ13-F1
#
_entry.id   AF-A0AAP0RQ13-F1
#
_cell.length_a   1.000
_cell.length_b   1.000
_cell.length_c   1.000
_cell.angle_alpha   90.00
_cell.angle_beta   90.00
_cell.angle_gamma   90.00
#
_symmetry.space_group_name_H-M   'P 1'
#
loop_
_entity.id
_entity.type
_entity.pdbx_description
1 polymer ?
#
loop_
_entity_poly.entity_id
_entity_poly.type
_entity_poly.pdbx_seq_one_letter_code
_entity_poly.pdbx_strand_id
1 'polypeptide(L)'
;MLRVPDHQVAGHHARDGKLGPLIDGLGQFYMPLQSKERGSKEVAFYTSLSSDARIPDHICRFFFPLLHGTQLVEASNGSGLHPHLVLQDLTSNCLNPSVYESEEAGFWRPDRERVKKLSAEDTELVLRKLISSNSVGDWDSVPDCSLASAVYGGSTGFWPNCWS
;
A
#
# COMPACT_ATOMS: atom_id res chain seq x y z
N MET A 1 -9.73 11.28 -18.98
CA MET A 1 -8.78 10.78 -20.00
C MET A 1 -7.60 10.20 -19.26
N LEU A 2 -7.17 8.97 -19.57
CA LEU A 2 -6.07 8.34 -18.84
C LEU A 2 -4.74 9.05 -19.15
N ARG A 3 -3.90 9.23 -18.13
CA ARG A 3 -2.58 9.83 -18.25
C ARG A 3 -1.58 9.15 -17.31
N VAL A 4 -0.29 9.35 -17.56
CA VAL A 4 0.79 8.85 -16.69
C VAL A 4 0.81 9.69 -15.39
N PRO A 5 0.91 9.07 -14.20
CA PRO A 5 1.04 9.81 -12.95
C PRO A 5 2.39 10.53 -12.85
N ASP A 6 2.37 11.81 -12.48
CA ASP A 6 3.56 12.66 -12.39
C ASP A 6 4.49 12.28 -11.22
N HIS A 7 3.92 11.72 -10.15
CA HIS A 7 4.60 11.43 -8.88
C HIS A 7 4.83 9.93 -8.64
N GLN A 8 4.92 9.13 -9.70
CA GLN A 8 5.31 7.74 -9.56
C GLN A 8 6.75 7.67 -9.03
N VAL A 9 6.95 6.96 -7.93
CA VAL A 9 8.27 6.75 -7.31
C VAL A 9 8.73 5.30 -7.37
N ALA A 10 7.77 4.36 -7.48
CA ALA A 10 8.01 2.92 -7.41
C ALA A 10 7.67 2.18 -8.71
N GLY A 11 8.43 1.13 -8.99
CA GLY A 11 8.15 0.17 -10.07
C GLY A 11 8.41 0.70 -11.48
N HIS A 12 7.71 0.16 -12.48
CA HIS A 12 7.91 0.53 -13.88
C HIS A 12 7.22 1.86 -14.18
N HIS A 13 8.00 2.93 -14.38
CA HIS A 13 7.48 4.18 -14.92
C HIS A 13 6.91 3.96 -16.33
N ALA A 14 5.72 4.50 -16.59
CA ALA A 14 5.12 4.55 -17.91
C ALA A 14 5.84 5.59 -18.80
N ARG A 15 7.12 5.36 -19.07
CA ARG A 15 7.99 6.22 -19.90
C ARG A 15 8.80 5.34 -20.86
N ASP A 16 9.27 5.92 -21.96
CA ASP A 16 10.16 5.26 -22.93
C ASP A 16 9.62 3.93 -23.49
N GLY A 17 8.31 3.85 -23.75
CA GLY A 17 7.66 2.64 -24.26
C GLY A 17 7.54 1.50 -23.24
N LYS A 18 7.75 1.77 -21.95
CA LYS A 18 7.52 0.80 -20.87
C LYS A 18 6.08 0.85 -20.39
N LEU A 19 5.53 -0.33 -20.13
CA LEU A 19 4.23 -0.47 -19.49
C LEU A 19 4.34 0.01 -18.04
N GLY A 20 3.45 0.91 -17.64
CA GLY A 20 3.37 1.44 -16.30
C GLY A 20 1.96 1.91 -15.97
N PRO A 21 1.76 2.48 -14.77
CA PRO A 21 0.45 2.87 -14.29
C PRO A 21 -0.10 4.09 -15.01
N LEU A 22 -1.43 4.23 -14.91
CA LEU A 22 -2.19 5.37 -15.41
C LEU A 22 -3.10 5.92 -14.30
N ILE A 23 -3.54 7.17 -14.45
CA ILE A 23 -4.57 7.80 -13.62
C ILE A 23 -5.63 8.46 -14.50
N ASP A 24 -6.86 8.59 -14.00
CA ASP A 24 -7.96 9.25 -14.72
C ASP A 24 -8.17 10.74 -14.34
N GLY A 25 -7.53 11.19 -13.26
CA GLY A 25 -7.73 12.52 -12.67
C GLY A 25 -9.02 12.67 -11.86
N LEU A 26 -9.78 11.59 -11.68
CA LEU A 26 -11.03 11.53 -10.90
C LEU A 26 -10.88 10.68 -9.62
N GLY A 27 -9.65 10.28 -9.29
CA GLY A 27 -9.35 9.52 -8.08
C GLY A 27 -9.07 8.04 -8.31
N GLN A 28 -8.90 7.59 -9.56
CA GLN A 28 -8.55 6.19 -9.85
C GLN A 28 -7.12 6.06 -10.39
N PHE A 29 -6.42 5.05 -9.86
CA PHE A 29 -5.10 4.60 -10.25
C PHE A 29 -5.19 3.22 -10.90
N TYR A 30 -4.70 3.12 -12.13
CA TYR A 30 -4.74 1.94 -12.96
C TYR A 30 -3.36 1.31 -12.96
N MET A 31 -3.21 0.21 -12.23
CA MET A 31 -1.95 -0.52 -12.14
C MET A 31 -1.95 -1.69 -13.14
N PRO A 32 -1.05 -1.71 -14.14
CA PRO A 32 -1.03 -2.78 -15.14
C PRO A 32 -0.76 -4.13 -14.48
N LEU A 33 -1.57 -5.13 -14.79
CA LEU A 33 -1.36 -6.48 -14.27
C LEU A 33 -0.08 -7.06 -14.85
N GLN A 34 0.79 -7.53 -13.97
CA GLN A 34 2.05 -8.16 -14.33
C GLN A 34 1.88 -9.65 -14.69
N SER A 35 2.79 -10.16 -15.51
CA SER A 35 2.79 -11.56 -15.97
C SER A 35 3.17 -12.56 -14.85
N LYS A 36 3.15 -13.86 -15.19
CA LYS A 36 3.62 -14.96 -14.32
C LYS A 36 2.97 -14.99 -12.93
N GLU A 37 1.64 -14.91 -12.91
CA GLU A 37 0.78 -14.91 -11.71
C GLU A 37 0.94 -13.71 -10.76
N ARG A 38 1.91 -12.81 -10.98
CA ARG A 38 2.11 -11.69 -10.05
C ARG A 38 0.86 -10.79 -10.04
N GLY A 39 0.34 -10.45 -11.21
CA GLY A 39 -0.91 -9.69 -11.33
C GLY A 39 -2.12 -10.44 -10.73
N SER A 40 -2.26 -11.74 -10.96
CA SER A 40 -3.41 -12.50 -10.42
C SER A 40 -3.36 -12.65 -8.90
N LYS A 41 -2.17 -12.79 -8.31
CA LYS A 41 -1.98 -12.81 -6.85
C LYS A 41 -2.35 -11.47 -6.22
N GLU A 42 -2.02 -10.38 -6.88
CA GLU A 42 -2.35 -9.03 -6.41
C GLU A 42 -3.86 -8.76 -6.47
N VAL A 43 -4.52 -9.17 -7.57
CA VAL A 43 -5.99 -9.15 -7.67
C VAL A 43 -6.65 -9.97 -6.55
N ALA A 44 -6.13 -11.18 -6.30
CA ALA A 44 -6.65 -12.06 -5.24
C ALA A 44 -6.44 -11.45 -3.85
N PHE A 45 -5.29 -10.81 -3.60
CA PHE A 45 -5.00 -10.11 -2.36
C PHE A 45 -6.01 -8.99 -2.09
N TYR A 46 -6.20 -8.05 -3.03
CA TYR A 46 -7.13 -6.95 -2.85
C TYR A 46 -8.59 -7.43 -2.76
N THR A 47 -8.97 -8.45 -3.53
CA THR A 47 -10.30 -9.07 -3.44
C THR A 47 -10.54 -9.67 -2.05
N SER A 48 -9.56 -10.42 -1.53
CA SER A 48 -9.64 -11.00 -0.18
C SER A 48 -9.69 -9.91 0.89
N LEU A 49 -8.82 -8.91 0.80
CA LEU A 49 -8.73 -7.83 1.79
C LEU A 49 -10.04 -7.02 1.86
N SER A 50 -10.62 -6.69 0.70
CA SER A 50 -11.83 -5.86 0.61
C SER A 50 -13.13 -6.59 0.98
N SER A 51 -13.14 -7.93 0.97
CA SER A 51 -14.33 -8.74 1.25
C SER A 51 -14.31 -9.42 2.63
N ASP A 52 -13.19 -9.42 3.33
CA ASP A 52 -13.07 -10.07 4.64
C ASP A 52 -13.68 -9.21 5.75
N ALA A 53 -14.91 -9.53 6.13
CA ALA A 53 -15.65 -8.85 7.19
C ALA A 53 -15.00 -8.94 8.59
N ARG A 54 -13.97 -9.78 8.77
CA ARG A 54 -13.20 -9.86 10.03
C ARG A 54 -12.18 -8.74 10.14
N ILE A 55 -11.81 -8.11 9.03
CA ILE A 55 -10.88 -6.98 9.00
C ILE A 55 -11.70 -5.70 9.21
N PRO A 56 -11.42 -4.89 10.24
CA PRO A 56 -12.14 -3.65 10.45
C PRO A 56 -12.01 -2.72 9.24
N ASP A 57 -13.12 -2.13 8.81
CA ASP A 57 -13.20 -1.27 7.63
C ASP A 57 -12.16 -0.14 7.65
N HIS A 58 -11.92 0.47 8.82
CA HIS A 58 -10.90 1.50 8.97
C HIS A 58 -9.48 0.99 8.64
N ILE A 59 -9.13 -0.26 8.94
CA ILE A 59 -7.81 -0.81 8.57
C ILE A 59 -7.69 -0.89 7.05
N CYS A 60 -8.71 -1.41 6.37
CA CYS A 60 -8.68 -1.51 4.92
C CYS A 60 -8.61 -0.12 4.24
N ARG A 61 -9.36 0.87 4.75
CA ARG A 61 -9.46 2.20 4.14
C ARG A 61 -8.29 3.12 4.43
N PHE A 62 -7.66 3.02 5.60
CA PHE A 62 -6.56 3.90 5.98
C PHE A 62 -5.21 3.42 5.47
N PHE A 63 -4.98 2.11 5.42
CA PHE A 63 -3.66 1.55 5.12
C PHE A 63 -3.51 1.02 3.69
N PHE A 64 -4.62 0.77 3.00
CA PHE A 64 -4.60 0.21 1.65
C PHE A 64 -5.43 1.06 0.69
N PRO A 65 -5.00 1.22 -0.56
CA PRO A 65 -5.84 1.82 -1.59
C PRO A 65 -7.15 1.04 -1.76
N LEU A 66 -8.28 1.75 -1.83
CA LEU A 66 -9.57 1.12 -2.10
C LEU A 66 -9.57 0.41 -3.46
N LEU A 67 -10.06 -0.83 -3.49
CA LEU A 67 -10.23 -1.62 -4.70
C LEU A 67 -11.50 -1.18 -5.46
N HIS A 68 -11.37 -0.91 -6.76
CA HIS A 68 -12.48 -0.66 -7.69
C HIS A 68 -12.67 -1.79 -8.71
N GLY A 69 -11.87 -2.87 -8.60
CA GLY A 69 -11.93 -4.04 -9.46
C GLY A 69 -10.81 -4.08 -10.50
N THR A 70 -11.05 -4.77 -11.62
CA THR A 70 -10.14 -4.83 -12.76
C THR A 70 -10.81 -4.27 -14.01
N GLN A 71 -10.03 -3.63 -14.87
CA GLN A 71 -10.51 -3.06 -16.13
C GLN A 71 -9.51 -3.31 -17.26
N LEU A 72 -10.03 -3.46 -18.47
CA LEU A 72 -9.22 -3.54 -19.68
C LEU A 72 -9.11 -2.12 -20.26
N VAL A 73 -7.91 -1.55 -20.28
CA VAL A 73 -7.67 -0.18 -20.77
C VAL A 73 -6.47 -0.14 -21.71
N GLU A 74 -6.39 0.91 -22.53
CA GLU A 74 -5.23 1.11 -23.41
C GLU A 74 -3.94 1.21 -22.60
N ALA A 75 -2.95 0.38 -22.95
CA ALA A 75 -1.69 0.31 -22.27
C ALA A 75 -0.86 1.58 -22.46
N SER A 76 -0.15 2.00 -21.41
CA SER A 76 0.68 3.22 -21.43
C SER A 76 1.81 3.19 -22.46
N ASN A 77 2.22 2.01 -22.91
CA ASN A 77 3.25 1.80 -23.92
C ASN A 77 2.70 1.66 -25.36
N GLY A 78 1.38 1.79 -25.53
CA GLY A 78 0.74 1.64 -26.85
C GLY A 78 0.65 0.20 -27.35
N SER A 79 0.84 -0.82 -26.50
CA SER A 79 0.68 -2.23 -26.91
C SER A 79 -0.78 -2.68 -27.09
N GLY A 80 -1.73 -1.74 -27.07
CA GLY A 80 -3.18 -2.00 -27.11
C GLY A 80 -3.78 -2.22 -25.74
N LEU A 81 -4.96 -2.84 -25.72
CA LEU A 81 -5.71 -3.14 -24.50
C LEU A 81 -4.94 -4.10 -23.57
N HIS A 82 -4.74 -3.66 -22.33
CA HIS A 82 -4.06 -4.43 -21.29
C HIS A 82 -4.85 -4.39 -19.97
N PRO A 83 -4.95 -5.51 -19.23
CA PRO A 83 -5.70 -5.55 -17.98
C PRO A 83 -4.99 -4.78 -16.86
N HIS A 84 -5.74 -3.97 -16.13
CA HIS A 84 -5.27 -3.17 -15.01
C HIS A 84 -6.09 -3.47 -13.76
N LEU A 85 -5.43 -3.48 -12.60
CA LEU A 85 -6.08 -3.37 -11.30
C LEU A 85 -6.42 -1.90 -11.06
N VAL A 86 -7.66 -1.61 -10.72
CA VAL A 86 -8.13 -0.24 -10.47
C VAL A 86 -8.18 -0.01 -8.96
N LEU A 87 -7.34 0.90 -8.48
CA LEU A 87 -7.18 1.27 -7.09
C LEU A 87 -7.52 2.75 -6.89
N GLN A 88 -7.72 3.16 -5.65
CA GLN A 88 -7.80 4.58 -5.30
C GLN A 88 -6.46 5.28 -5.59
N ASP A 89 -6.52 6.42 -6.28
CA ASP A 89 -5.40 7.34 -6.39
C ASP A 89 -5.24 8.13 -5.08
N LEU A 90 -4.25 7.74 -4.28
CA LEU A 90 -3.94 8.37 -2.99
C LEU A 90 -3.49 9.83 -3.11
N THR A 91 -3.05 10.26 -4.30
CA THR A 91 -2.57 11.61 -4.54
C THR A 91 -3.65 12.56 -5.07
N SER A 92 -4.80 12.03 -5.46
CA SER A 92 -5.88 12.79 -6.12
C SER A 92 -6.43 13.97 -5.32
N ASN A 93 -6.42 13.88 -3.99
CA ASN A 93 -6.90 14.93 -3.08
C ASN A 93 -5.77 15.83 -2.55
N CYS A 94 -4.54 15.64 -3.02
CA CYS A 94 -3.39 16.44 -2.61
C CYS A 94 -3.09 17.48 -3.70
N LEU A 95 -3.10 18.77 -3.36
CA LEU A 95 -2.82 19.84 -4.32
C LEU A 95 -1.38 19.78 -4.88
N ASN A 96 -0.41 19.42 -4.04
CA ASN A 96 1.01 19.29 -4.39
C ASN A 96 1.62 18.12 -3.61
N PRO A 97 1.34 16.87 -4.00
CA PRO A 97 1.81 15.71 -3.25
C PRO A 97 3.33 15.58 -3.38
N SER A 98 3.99 15.36 -2.24
CA SER A 98 5.35 14.81 -2.22
C SER A 98 5.22 13.34 -1.89
N VAL A 99 5.68 12.48 -2.81
CA VAL A 99 5.63 11.03 -2.66
C VAL A 99 7.05 10.55 -2.39
N TYR A 100 7.21 9.74 -1.36
CA TYR A 100 8.49 9.15 -0.97
C TYR A 100 8.33 7.63 -0.96
N GLU A 101 9.18 6.95 -1.73
CA GLU A 101 9.41 5.52 -1.54
C GLU A 101 10.66 5.37 -0.67
N SER A 102 10.49 4.75 0.49
CA SER A 102 11.59 4.47 1.38
C SER A 102 12.38 3.25 0.89
N GLU A 103 13.55 3.45 0.28
CA GLU A 103 14.52 2.37 0.09
C GLU A 103 15.22 1.97 1.41
N GLU A 104 15.30 2.89 2.39
CA GLU A 104 16.09 2.77 3.63
C GLU A 104 15.38 2.13 4.84
N ALA A 105 14.04 2.09 4.85
CA ALA A 105 13.30 1.15 5.69
C ALA A 105 13.43 -0.23 5.06
N GLY A 106 14.66 -0.75 5.01
CA GLY A 106 15.00 -2.04 4.41
C GLY A 106 13.94 -3.03 4.86
N PHE A 107 13.10 -3.43 3.89
CA PHE A 107 11.79 -4.05 4.11
C PHE A 107 11.74 -4.69 5.48
N TRP A 108 11.18 -4.01 6.49
CA TRP A 108 10.87 -4.71 7.71
C TRP A 108 9.70 -5.62 7.34
N ARG A 109 10.09 -6.78 6.82
CA ARG A 109 9.26 -7.85 6.34
C ARG A 109 9.61 -9.00 7.27
N PRO A 110 8.80 -9.23 8.31
CA PRO A 110 8.99 -10.38 9.15
C PRO A 110 8.99 -11.61 8.24
N ASP A 111 9.93 -12.52 8.48
CA ASP A 111 10.04 -13.75 7.70
C ASP A 111 8.68 -14.46 7.66
N ARG A 112 8.30 -15.00 6.50
CA ARG A 112 6.95 -15.55 6.27
C ARG A 112 6.63 -16.68 7.25
N GLU A 113 7.62 -17.51 7.58
CA GLU A 113 7.44 -18.60 8.55
C GLU A 113 7.37 -18.08 9.99
N ARG A 114 7.95 -16.90 10.26
CA ARG A 114 7.80 -16.20 11.54
C ARG A 114 6.44 -15.50 11.65
N VAL A 115 5.93 -14.86 10.58
CA VAL A 115 4.57 -14.25 10.54
C VAL A 115 3.48 -15.27 10.86
N LYS A 116 3.60 -16.48 10.30
CA LYS A 116 2.65 -17.57 10.56
C LYS A 116 2.66 -18.06 12.02
N LYS A 117 3.70 -17.74 12.78
CA LYS A 117 3.92 -18.21 14.16
C LYS A 117 3.81 -17.08 15.18
N LEU A 118 3.44 -15.87 14.77
CA LEU A 118 3.32 -14.75 15.70
C LEU A 118 2.27 -15.07 16.75
N SER A 119 2.66 -14.93 18.02
CA SER A 119 1.71 -14.84 19.12
C SER A 119 0.97 -13.50 19.07
N ALA A 120 0.02 -13.30 19.99
CA ALA A 120 -0.63 -11.99 20.15
C ALA A 120 0.39 -10.91 20.55
N GLU A 121 1.32 -11.26 21.44
CA GLU A 121 2.40 -10.39 21.89
C GLU A 121 3.37 -10.04 20.76
N ASP A 122 3.75 -11.04 19.95
CA ASP A 122 4.60 -10.80 18.78
C ASP A 122 3.89 -9.90 17.76
N THR A 123 2.60 -10.13 17.53
CA THR A 123 1.78 -9.32 16.61
C THR A 123 1.70 -7.87 17.07
N GLU A 124 1.50 -7.63 18.37
CA GLU A 124 1.51 -6.28 18.93
C GLU A 124 2.86 -5.59 18.73
N LEU A 125 3.97 -6.28 19.00
CA LEU A 125 5.32 -5.75 18.80
C LEU A 125 5.58 -5.38 17.33
N VAL A 126 5.16 -6.25 16.41
CA VAL A 126 5.23 -6.03 14.97
C VAL A 126 4.47 -4.77 14.55
N LEU A 127 3.24 -4.60 15.03
CA LEU A 127 2.43 -3.42 14.74
C LEU A 127 3.03 -2.15 15.32
N ARG A 128 3.55 -2.20 16.55
CA ARG A 128 4.26 -1.07 17.18
C ARG A 128 5.51 -0.67 16.37
N LYS A 129 6.28 -1.63 15.85
CA LYS A 129 7.44 -1.33 15.00
C LYS A 129 7.07 -0.69 13.68
N LEU A 130 5.97 -1.13 13.06
CA LEU A 130 5.48 -0.56 11.81
C LEU A 130 5.17 0.94 11.92
N ILE A 131 4.72 1.37 13.09
CA ILE A 131 4.38 2.78 13.38
C ILE A 131 5.52 3.54 14.08
N SER A 132 6.73 3.00 14.08
CA SER A 132 7.90 3.59 14.73
C SER A 132 8.94 4.10 13.73
N SER A 133 9.55 5.25 14.02
CA SER A 133 10.61 5.86 13.21
C SER A 133 12.01 5.28 13.46
N ASN A 134 12.20 4.61 14.59
CA ASN A 134 13.48 4.03 15.02
C ASN A 134 13.64 2.53 14.64
N SER A 135 12.81 2.01 13.74
CA SER A 135 12.66 0.55 13.49
C SER A 135 13.65 -0.05 12.49
N VAL A 136 14.79 0.59 12.24
CA VAL A 136 15.80 0.05 11.31
C VAL A 136 16.61 -1.06 11.98
N GLY A 137 16.24 -2.31 11.69
CA GLY A 137 17.13 -3.47 11.75
C GLY A 137 17.31 -4.21 13.09
N ASP A 138 16.83 -3.67 14.21
CA ASP A 138 16.98 -4.33 15.52
C ASP A 138 15.63 -4.82 16.07
N TRP A 139 15.53 -6.11 16.40
CA TRP A 139 14.34 -6.68 17.03
C TRP A 139 14.24 -6.33 18.52
N ASP A 140 15.37 -5.98 19.14
CA ASP A 140 15.46 -5.66 20.55
C ASP A 140 15.26 -4.16 20.83
N SER A 141 15.22 -3.34 19.77
CA SER A 141 14.88 -1.92 19.91
C SER A 141 13.42 -1.72 20.30
N VAL A 142 13.22 -0.88 21.32
CA VAL A 142 11.91 -0.48 21.80
C VAL A 142 11.26 0.42 20.73
N PRO A 143 10.09 0.06 20.19
CA PRO A 143 9.40 0.86 19.18
C PRO A 143 8.96 2.22 19.75
N ASP A 144 9.40 3.32 19.13
CA ASP A 144 9.08 4.68 19.56
C ASP A 144 7.62 5.10 19.27
N CYS A 145 6.92 4.34 18.42
CA CYS A 145 5.55 4.57 17.99
C CYS A 145 5.26 6.01 17.51
N SER A 146 6.28 6.72 17.00
CA SER A 146 6.18 8.14 16.66
C SER A 146 5.14 8.45 15.59
N LEU A 147 4.82 7.47 14.74
CA LEU A 147 3.82 7.59 13.68
C LEU A 147 2.42 7.20 14.16
N ALA A 148 2.25 6.68 15.39
CA ALA A 148 0.98 6.18 15.90
C ALA A 148 -0.14 7.23 15.83
N SER A 149 0.14 8.49 16.12
CA SER A 149 -0.87 9.55 16.02
C SER A 149 -1.31 9.80 14.58
N ALA A 150 -0.40 9.74 13.62
CA ALA A 150 -0.71 9.90 12.20
C ALA A 150 -1.48 8.68 11.65
N VAL A 151 -1.14 7.50 12.15
CA VAL A 151 -1.65 6.22 11.69
C VAL A 151 -3.02 5.87 12.32
N TYR A 152 -3.20 6.13 13.62
CA TYR A 152 -4.42 5.79 14.34
C TYR A 152 -5.32 6.99 14.65
N GLY A 153 -4.96 8.21 14.23
CA GLY A 153 -5.81 9.38 14.38
C GLY A 153 -5.77 10.04 15.78
N GLY A 154 -4.62 9.99 16.46
CA GLY A 154 -4.38 10.72 17.72
C GLY A 154 -5.29 10.29 18.88
N SER A 155 -5.73 11.25 19.71
CA SER A 155 -6.56 11.03 20.92
C SER A 155 -7.96 10.51 20.63
N THR A 156 -8.33 10.46 19.35
CA THR A 156 -9.61 9.92 18.86
C THR A 156 -9.47 8.52 18.26
N GLY A 157 -8.27 7.94 18.29
CA GLY A 157 -7.93 6.63 17.72
C GLY A 157 -8.28 5.42 18.60
N PHE A 158 -8.43 4.25 17.97
CA PHE A 158 -8.94 3.02 18.58
C PHE A 158 -7.93 2.25 19.46
N TRP A 159 -6.64 2.64 19.47
CA TRP A 159 -5.58 1.97 20.24
C TRP A 159 -5.03 2.88 21.36
N PRO A 160 -5.66 2.86 22.55
CA PRO A 160 -5.31 3.75 23.66
C PRO A 160 -3.97 3.41 24.35
N ASN A 161 -3.38 2.24 24.09
CA ASN A 161 -2.24 1.72 24.87
C ASN A 161 -0.86 2.00 24.26
N CYS A 162 -0.77 2.82 23.20
CA CYS A 162 0.52 3.29 22.68
C CYS A 162 1.01 4.58 23.36
N TRP A 163 0.30 5.09 24.37
CA TRP A 163 0.54 6.42 24.97
C TRP A 163 1.14 6.40 26.38
N SER A 164 1.70 5.25 26.81
CA SER A 164 2.36 5.12 28.11
C SER A 164 3.69 4.39 27.99
#